data_AF-A0A1U7HFH0-F1
#
_entry.id   AF-A0A1U7HFH0-F1
#
_cell.length_a   1.000
_cell.length_b   1.000
_cell.length_c   1.000
_cell.angle_alpha   90.00
_cell.angle_beta   90.00
_cell.angle_gamma   90.00
#
_symmetry.space_group_name_H-M   'P 1'
#
loop_
_entity.id
_entity.type
_entity.pdbx_description
1 polymer ?
#
loop_
_entity_poly.entity_id
_entity_poly.type
_entity_poly.pdbx_seq_one_letter_code
_entity_poly.pdbx_strand_id
1 'polypeptide(L)' 'MKIIFNRVLLHLFRYLTSRNDVQVWQKKDRHGRSYWQAYDPLTDKKISLASEAEMRIWIEQRYYK' A
#
# COMPACT_ATOMS: atom_id res chain seq x y z
N MET A 1 32.30 12.08 -5.19
CA MET A 1 31.23 11.21 -4.65
C MET A 1 30.20 11.99 -3.82
N LYS A 2 29.52 13.01 -4.39
CA LYS A 2 28.46 13.77 -3.66
C LYS A 2 27.03 13.49 -4.17
N ILE A 3 26.88 12.79 -5.31
CA ILE A 3 25.59 12.56 -5.98
C ILE A 3 24.93 11.23 -5.54
N ILE A 4 25.73 10.23 -5.13
CA ILE A 4 25.23 8.89 -4.77
C ILE A 4 24.56 8.88 -3.38
N PHE A 5 25.13 9.61 -2.41
CA PHE A 5 24.61 9.68 -1.04
C PHE A 5 23.17 10.20 -0.96
N ASN A 6 22.81 11.19 -1.80
CA ASN A 6 21.44 11.71 -1.86
C ASN A 6 20.42 10.68 -2.36
N ARG A 7 20.81 9.75 -3.23
CA ARG A 7 19.87 8.74 -3.76
C ARG A 7 19.50 7.72 -2.70
N VAL A 8 20.49 7.22 -1.95
CA VAL A 8 20.24 6.24 -0.88
C VAL A 8 19.41 6.86 0.25
N LEU A 9 19.72 8.09 0.65
CA LEU A 9 18.95 8.84 1.64
C LEU A 9 17.51 9.09 1.19
N LEU A 10 17.27 9.46 -0.07
CA LEU A 10 15.91 9.61 -0.60
C LEU A 10 15.13 8.28 -0.62
N HIS A 11 15.78 7.17 -0.96
CA HIS A 11 15.13 5.86 -0.94
C HIS A 11 14.77 5.42 0.47
N LEU A 12 15.66 5.61 1.44
CA LEU A 12 15.40 5.32 2.85
C LEU A 12 14.31 6.23 3.39
N PHE A 13 14.36 7.53 3.08
CA PHE A 13 13.34 8.49 3.51
C PHE A 13 11.97 8.13 2.91
N ARG A 14 11.92 7.75 1.62
CA ARG A 14 10.69 7.31 0.95
C ARG A 14 10.16 5.98 1.50
N TYR A 15 11.04 5.06 1.90
CA TYR A 15 10.65 3.81 2.56
C TYR A 15 10.14 4.05 3.99
N LEU A 16 10.76 4.98 4.73
CA LEU A 16 10.36 5.35 6.08
C LEU A 16 9.08 6.20 6.09
N THR A 17 8.87 7.07 5.10
CA THR A 17 7.60 7.79 4.91
C THR A 17 6.52 6.87 4.34
N SER A 18 6.85 5.93 3.45
CA SER A 18 5.91 4.88 2.99
C SER A 18 5.58 3.85 4.07
N ARG A 19 6.23 3.89 5.24
CA ARG A 19 5.87 3.02 6.36
C ARG A 19 4.45 3.27 6.85
N ASN A 20 3.90 4.45 6.55
CA ASN A 20 2.52 4.83 6.85
C ASN A 20 1.58 4.67 5.65
N ASP A 21 2.11 4.36 4.46
CA ASP A 21 1.29 4.16 3.28
C ASP A 21 0.59 2.81 3.35
N VAL A 22 -0.64 2.79 2.85
CA VAL A 22 -1.39 1.56 2.66
C VAL A 22 -0.63 0.66 1.69
N GLN A 23 -0.33 -0.55 2.13
CA GLN A 23 0.27 -1.59 1.29
C GLN A 23 -0.84 -2.39 0.62
N VAL A 24 -0.84 -2.45 -0.71
CA VAL A 24 -1.89 -3.10 -1.51
C VAL A 24 -1.28 -4.16 -2.41
N TRP A 25 -1.90 -5.34 -2.47
CA TRP A 25 -1.49 -6.41 -3.39
C TRP A 25 -2.70 -7.22 -3.87
N GLN A 26 -2.57 -7.82 -5.05
CA GLN A 26 -3.58 -8.71 -5.61
C GLN A 26 -3.21 -10.17 -5.35
N LYS A 27 -4.19 -10.99 -5.03
CA LYS A 27 -4.07 -12.45 -4.91
C LYS A 27 -5.11 -13.13 -5.78
N LYS A 28 -4.90 -14.43 -6.04
CA LYS A 28 -5.91 -15.31 -6.62
C LYS A 28 -6.40 -16.29 -5.58
N ASP A 29 -7.70 -16.55 -5.55
CA ASP A 29 -8.28 -17.60 -4.72
C ASP A 29 -8.05 -18.99 -5.35
N ARG A 30 -8.54 -20.03 -4.67
CA ARG A 30 -8.47 -21.42 -5.14
C ARG A 30 -9.24 -21.68 -6.45
N HIS A 31 -10.12 -20.76 -6.85
CA HIS A 31 -10.91 -20.81 -8.07
C HIS A 31 -10.30 -19.92 -9.18
N GLY A 32 -9.13 -19.33 -8.96
CA GLY A 32 -8.45 -18.46 -9.91
C GLY A 32 -9.02 -17.03 -9.97
N ARG A 33 -9.96 -16.67 -9.10
CA ARG A 33 -10.54 -15.33 -9.05
C ARG A 33 -9.58 -14.39 -8.35
N SER A 34 -9.30 -13.26 -9.01
CA SER A 34 -8.49 -12.21 -8.41
C SER A 34 -9.28 -11.49 -7.32
N TYR A 35 -8.60 -11.20 -6.21
CA TYR A 35 -9.09 -10.35 -5.13
C TYR A 35 -7.95 -9.46 -4.63
N TRP A 36 -8.31 -8.35 -4.00
CA TRP A 36 -7.38 -7.35 -3.52
C TRP A 36 -7.27 -7.42 -2.01
N GLN A 37 -6.05 -7.28 -1.50
CA GLN A 37 -5.79 -7.13 -0.08
C GLN A 37 -5.04 -5.85 0.17
N ALA A 38 -5.32 -5.23 1.31
CA ALA A 38 -4.58 -4.10 1.80
C ALA A 38 -4.27 -4.21 3.28
N TYR A 39 -3.13 -3.63 3.66
CA TYR A 39 -2.71 -3.42 5.04
C TYR A 39 -2.46 -1.93 5.26
N ASP A 40 -3.14 -1.36 6.25
CA ASP A 40 -2.93 0.00 6.73
C ASP A 40 -2.07 -0.03 8.00
N PRO A 41 -0.78 0.35 7.92
CA PRO A 41 0.12 0.32 9.07
C PRO A 41 -0.24 1.32 10.18
N LEU A 42 -0.98 2.39 9.85
CA LEU A 42 -1.35 3.43 10.82
C LEU A 42 -2.51 2.98 11.72
N THR A 43 -3.41 2.14 11.21
CA THR A 43 -4.56 1.63 11.98
C THR A 43 -4.45 0.14 12.31
N ASP A 44 -3.34 -0.49 11.92
CA ASP A 44 -3.11 -1.95 11.97
C ASP A 44 -4.24 -2.77 11.31
N LYS A 45 -4.89 -2.19 10.29
CA LYS A 45 -6.09 -2.78 9.69
C LYS A 45 -5.74 -3.56 8.44
N LYS A 46 -6.34 -4.74 8.31
CA LYS A 46 -6.24 -5.58 7.11
C LYS A 46 -7.61 -5.75 6.50
N ILE A 47 -7.70 -5.60 5.18
CA ILE A 47 -8.96 -5.76 4.45
C ILE A 47 -8.73 -6.59 3.18
N SER A 48 -9.80 -7.28 2.75
CA SER A 48 -9.85 -8.04 1.51
C SER A 48 -11.11 -7.63 0.75
N LEU A 49 -10.96 -7.26 -0.52
CA LEU A 49 -12.05 -6.77 -1.37
C LEU A 49 -12.04 -7.51 -2.70
N ALA A 50 -13.21 -7.68 -3.31
CA ALA A 50 -13.36 -8.48 -4.51
C ALA A 50 -12.91 -7.72 -5.77
N SER A 51 -12.96 -6.39 -5.75
CA SER A 51 -12.67 -5.55 -6.89
C SER A 51 -11.63 -4.46 -6.59
N GLU A 52 -10.98 -3.98 -7.65
CA GLU A 52 -10.08 -2.83 -7.56
C GLU A 52 -10.84 -1.54 -7.22
N ALA A 53 -12.06 -1.39 -7.73
CA ALA A 53 -12.90 -0.23 -7.49
C ALA A 53 -13.23 -0.08 -6.00
N GLU A 54 -13.63 -1.16 -5.33
CA GLU A 54 -13.83 -1.17 -3.88
C GLU A 54 -12.54 -0.80 -3.12
N MET A 55 -11.38 -1.30 -3.59
CA MET A 55 -10.09 -0.99 -2.97
C MET A 55 -9.74 0.49 -3.10
N ARG A 56 -9.98 1.11 -4.26
CA ARG A 56 -9.77 2.55 -4.48
C ARG A 56 -10.66 3.39 -3.57
N ILE A 57 -11.95 3.06 -3.48
CA ILE A 57 -12.89 3.75 -2.59
C ILE A 57 -12.42 3.68 -1.13
N TRP A 58 -11.98 2.51 -0.68
CA TRP A 58 -11.49 2.33 0.69
C TRP A 58 -10.21 3.14 0.96
N ILE A 59 -9.27 3.19 0.01
CA ILE A 59 -8.06 4.02 0.08
C ILE A 59 -8.44 5.51 0.14
N GLU A 60 -9.34 5.97 -0.73
CA GLU A 60 -9.81 7.35 -0.73
C GLU A 60 -10.43 7.72 0.63
N GLN A 61 -11.35 6.90 1.15
CA GLN A 61 -11.93 7.10 2.49
C GLN A 61 -10.88 7.14 3.60
N ARG A 62 -9.76 6.45 3.43
CA ARG A 62 -8.66 6.45 4.39
C ARG A 62 -7.82 7.74 4.35
N TYR A 63 -7.62 8.34 3.18
CA TYR A 63 -6.84 9.59 3.02
C TYR A 63 -7.69 10.87 3.12
N TYR A 64 -9.00 10.79 2.93
CA TYR A 64 -9.93 11.93 3.04
C TYR A 64 -10.44 12.21 4.46
N LYS A 65 -9.96 11.49 5.49
CA LYS A 65 -10.24 11.79 6.90
C LYS A 65 -9.17 12.72 7.47
#